data_AF-A0A6C1QW92-F1
#
_entry.id   AF-A0A6C1QW92-F1
#
_cell.length_a   1.000
_cell.length_b   1.000
_cell.length_c   1.000
_cell.angle_alpha   90.00
_cell.angle_beta   90.00
_cell.angle_gamma   90.00
#
_symmetry.space_group_name_H-M   'P 1'
#
loop_
_entity.id
_entity.type
_entity.pdbx_description
1 polymer ?
#
loop_
_entity_poly.entity_id
_entity_poly.type
_entity_poly.pdbx_seq_one_letter_code
_entity_poly.pdbx_strand_id
1 'polypeptide(L)'
;MGGDDDDPHRRSEPLEAGDEIDSTSVGEADVEQQHVRAVSGYQLERRRAGGYGIEHNNTGVLREDRRQAVAENRMVVADHHAYHAHVYHETASREKPSVALSLTMRTMGGSVPTMKVLVTGADGMLGSYICRIALEQGHAVRAFLQPDRSTGTLEGLPVESFTGDILDDGRLREGLTGCDAVIHTVASTDVWPSRSALVRRLNYDAVVGLAAAVRACGLTRFVHIGTANSFGPGSIDAPGTEDSPYTDGRFGLDYQDSKFAAQEWLLEQHRENGLPVVVINPSFMFGAYDSKPGSGQMILAICQGRTPGYPRGGKSYAHARDVAVAAVNALTRGTPGRCYLAGGENLSYRDAFSVIAEVAGVKPPRLPLPSVLTIAAGCAGSLVAAVTRRRPALSLPMARLAITDCYYSSARAITELGMPQTPMREAVADAIAWFREHGYLEAEQ
;
A
#
# COMPACT_ATOMS: atom_id res chain seq x y z
N MET A 1 4.65 59.03 35.09
CA MET A 1 5.48 60.25 35.16
C MET A 1 6.53 60.08 34.08
N GLY A 2 6.42 60.82 32.98
CA GLY A 2 7.50 61.01 32.00
C GLY A 2 8.54 61.99 32.56
N GLY A 3 9.64 62.32 31.88
CA GLY A 3 10.15 61.97 30.55
C GLY A 3 11.53 62.62 30.39
N ASP A 4 12.19 62.26 29.28
CA ASP A 4 13.05 63.04 28.38
C ASP A 4 14.29 63.74 29.01
N ASP A 5 15.50 63.25 28.73
CA ASP A 5 16.34 63.43 27.52
C ASP A 5 17.27 64.65 27.68
N ASP A 6 18.58 64.44 27.50
CA ASP A 6 19.40 65.32 26.65
C ASP A 6 20.80 64.74 26.35
N ASP A 7 21.14 64.90 25.08
CA ASP A 7 22.32 64.60 24.23
C ASP A 7 23.59 65.43 24.66
N PRO A 8 24.69 65.68 23.91
CA PRO A 8 25.41 65.01 22.78
C PRO A 8 26.97 64.98 22.90
N HIS A 9 27.62 64.46 21.82
CA HIS A 9 28.97 64.79 21.28
C HIS A 9 30.21 64.14 21.96
N ARG A 10 31.29 63.68 21.30
CA ARG A 10 31.99 64.12 20.07
C ARG A 10 33.20 63.19 19.74
N ARG A 11 33.46 62.93 18.43
CA ARG A 11 34.76 62.81 17.70
C ARG A 11 35.74 61.66 18.08
N SER A 12 36.48 60.99 17.19
CA SER A 12 37.13 61.37 15.91
C SER A 12 37.61 60.15 15.09
N GLU A 13 37.60 60.31 13.76
CA GLU A 13 38.18 59.54 12.61
C GLU A 13 39.66 59.07 12.77
N PRO A 14 40.33 58.28 11.86
CA PRO A 14 40.10 58.17 10.39
C PRO A 14 40.48 56.86 9.59
N LEU A 15 40.06 56.87 8.31
CA LEU A 15 40.67 56.40 7.03
C LEU A 15 40.89 54.90 6.66
N GLU A 16 40.30 54.58 5.49
CA GLU A 16 40.79 53.85 4.29
C GLU A 16 40.91 52.30 4.19
N ALA A 17 40.05 51.76 3.31
CA ALA A 17 40.31 50.96 2.10
C ALA A 17 40.96 49.55 2.18
N GLY A 18 40.32 48.59 1.52
CA GLY A 18 40.97 47.39 0.97
C GLY A 18 40.10 46.13 0.99
N ASP A 19 39.76 45.65 -0.21
CA ASP A 19 38.94 44.47 -0.54
C ASP A 19 39.43 43.13 0.06
N GLU A 20 38.51 42.22 0.38
CA GLU A 20 38.46 40.88 -0.23
C GLU A 20 37.15 40.13 0.07
N ILE A 21 36.76 39.32 -0.90
CA ILE A 21 35.48 38.63 -1.12
C ILE A 21 35.54 37.20 -0.57
N ASP A 22 34.35 36.62 -0.37
CA ASP A 22 34.00 35.17 -0.38
C ASP A 22 33.79 34.52 1.00
N SER A 23 32.83 33.64 1.28
CA SER A 23 31.75 32.95 0.56
C SER A 23 30.77 32.44 1.62
N THR A 24 29.46 32.38 1.33
CA THR A 24 28.49 31.30 1.70
C THR A 24 27.04 31.83 1.66
N SER A 25 26.47 31.86 0.45
CA SER A 25 25.01 31.95 0.26
C SER A 25 24.60 31.34 -1.08
N VAL A 26 24.95 30.07 -1.28
CA VAL A 26 24.44 29.26 -2.40
C VAL A 26 23.99 27.93 -1.79
N GLY A 27 22.69 27.73 -1.60
CA GLY A 27 22.16 26.50 -1.02
C GLY A 27 20.64 26.38 -0.94
N GLU A 28 19.89 27.47 -0.81
CA GLU A 28 18.41 27.37 -0.67
C GLU A 28 17.66 27.69 -1.98
N ALA A 29 18.19 28.56 -2.84
CA ALA A 29 17.52 28.96 -4.08
C ALA A 29 17.54 27.87 -5.19
N ASP A 30 18.52 26.97 -5.18
CA ASP A 30 18.64 25.91 -6.20
C ASP A 30 17.70 24.71 -5.94
N VAL A 31 17.37 24.42 -4.68
CA VAL A 31 16.44 23.35 -4.30
C VAL A 31 15.00 23.74 -4.65
N GLU A 32 14.65 25.02 -4.47
CA GLU A 32 13.33 25.54 -4.84
C GLU A 32 13.16 25.62 -6.38
N GLN A 33 14.22 25.95 -7.12
CA GLN A 33 14.20 25.92 -8.59
C GLN A 33 14.15 24.51 -9.19
N GLN A 34 14.80 23.52 -8.56
CA GLN A 34 14.65 22.11 -8.95
C GLN A 34 13.24 21.58 -8.66
N HIS A 35 12.62 21.97 -7.55
CA HIS A 35 11.23 21.65 -7.21
C HIS A 35 10.22 22.21 -8.23
N VAL A 36 10.39 23.46 -8.66
CA VAL A 36 9.50 24.09 -9.66
C VAL A 36 9.70 23.49 -11.06
N ARG A 37 10.93 23.07 -11.42
CA ARG A 37 11.20 22.41 -12.71
C ARG A 37 10.60 21.00 -12.80
N ALA A 38 10.61 20.22 -11.72
CA ALA A 38 9.97 18.90 -11.68
C ALA A 38 8.43 18.99 -11.78
N VAL A 39 7.84 19.99 -11.12
CA VAL A 39 6.37 20.24 -11.14
C VAL A 39 5.91 20.79 -12.50
N SER A 40 6.72 21.62 -13.16
CA SER A 40 6.41 22.19 -14.48
C SER A 40 6.59 21.18 -15.62
N GLY A 41 7.61 20.30 -15.55
CA GLY A 41 7.85 19.25 -16.55
C GLY A 41 6.67 18.28 -16.69
N TYR A 42 6.08 17.87 -15.56
CA TYR A 42 4.91 16.98 -15.54
C TYR A 42 3.63 17.64 -16.09
N GLN A 43 3.49 18.96 -15.99
CA GLN A 43 2.34 19.68 -16.55
C GLN A 43 2.51 20.06 -18.02
N LEU A 44 3.74 20.28 -18.50
CA LEU A 44 4.00 20.67 -19.90
C LEU A 44 3.89 19.49 -20.88
N GLU A 45 4.30 18.28 -20.50
CA GLU A 45 4.22 17.10 -21.37
C GLU A 45 2.76 16.70 -21.69
N ARG A 46 1.81 17.03 -20.82
CA ARG A 46 0.37 16.82 -21.08
C ARG A 46 -0.24 17.78 -22.10
N ARG A 47 0.39 18.91 -22.42
CA ARG A 47 -0.08 19.82 -23.49
C ARG A 47 0.46 19.49 -24.88
N ARG A 48 1.50 18.64 -24.98
CA ARG A 48 2.12 18.25 -26.26
C ARG A 48 1.67 16.90 -26.81
N ALA A 49 1.12 16.01 -25.96
CA ALA A 49 0.64 14.69 -26.39
C ALA A 49 -0.82 14.67 -26.92
N GLY A 50 -1.48 15.82 -27.02
CA GLY A 50 -2.85 15.96 -27.51
C GLY A 50 -2.90 16.49 -28.94
N GLY A 51 -2.61 15.62 -29.92
CA GLY A 51 -2.84 15.95 -31.32
C GLY A 51 -2.05 15.08 -32.27
N TYR A 52 -2.62 13.96 -32.69
CA TYR A 52 -2.53 13.45 -34.06
C TYR A 52 -3.63 12.40 -34.23
N GLY A 53 -4.72 12.80 -34.90
CA GLY A 53 -5.46 11.84 -35.70
C GLY A 53 -4.64 11.55 -36.96
N ILE A 54 -4.75 10.33 -37.49
CA ILE A 54 -4.82 10.03 -38.93
C ILE A 54 -4.99 8.49 -39.09
N GLU A 55 -6.14 8.16 -39.67
CA GLU A 55 -6.40 7.22 -40.77
C GLU A 55 -6.02 5.74 -40.68
N HIS A 56 -7.04 4.93 -40.96
CA HIS A 56 -6.92 3.61 -41.52
C HIS A 56 -6.09 3.63 -42.81
N ASN A 57 -5.07 2.77 -42.89
CA ASN A 57 -4.82 2.06 -44.13
C ASN A 57 -4.19 0.69 -43.88
N ASN A 58 -4.64 -0.22 -44.73
CA ASN A 58 -4.49 -1.67 -44.67
C ASN A 58 -3.50 -2.09 -45.75
N THR A 59 -2.40 -2.75 -45.38
CA THR A 59 -1.59 -3.73 -46.16
C THR A 59 -0.45 -4.16 -45.22
N GLY A 60 -0.29 -5.43 -44.87
CA GLY A 60 0.12 -6.49 -45.78
C GLY A 60 1.64 -6.65 -45.65
N VAL A 61 2.06 -7.46 -44.66
CA VAL A 61 3.37 -8.14 -44.46
C VAL A 61 3.56 -8.21 -42.94
N LEU A 62 3.43 -9.43 -42.39
CA LEU A 62 3.84 -9.95 -41.08
C LEU A 62 2.97 -11.19 -40.79
N ARG A 63 2.99 -12.13 -41.74
CA ARG A 63 2.39 -13.46 -41.65
C ARG A 63 3.48 -14.49 -41.94
N GLU A 64 4.57 -14.44 -41.18
CA GLU A 64 5.56 -15.53 -41.22
C GLU A 64 6.27 -15.75 -39.87
N ASP A 65 6.47 -14.72 -39.06
CA ASP A 65 7.10 -14.89 -37.72
C ASP A 65 6.18 -15.44 -36.62
N ARG A 66 4.87 -15.57 -36.87
CA ARG A 66 3.91 -16.05 -35.85
C ARG A 66 3.73 -17.58 -35.82
N ARG A 67 4.39 -18.33 -36.71
CA ARG A 67 4.31 -19.80 -36.76
C ARG A 67 5.47 -20.52 -36.08
N GLN A 68 6.58 -19.83 -35.83
CA GLN A 68 7.76 -20.44 -35.20
C GLN A 68 7.72 -20.35 -33.66
N ALA A 69 7.12 -19.28 -33.10
CA ALA A 69 6.96 -19.11 -31.65
C ALA A 69 5.84 -19.98 -30.99
N VAL A 70 5.03 -20.70 -31.78
CA VAL A 70 3.94 -21.57 -31.27
C VAL A 70 4.34 -23.05 -31.26
N ALA A 71 5.48 -23.41 -31.85
CA ALA A 71 5.98 -24.79 -31.88
C ALA A 71 6.91 -25.12 -30.69
N GLU A 72 7.60 -24.14 -30.11
CA GLU A 72 8.56 -24.35 -29.01
C GLU A 72 7.91 -24.36 -27.62
N ASN A 73 6.67 -23.86 -27.49
CA ASN A 73 5.94 -23.84 -26.21
C ASN A 73 5.04 -25.08 -25.98
N ARG A 74 5.18 -26.12 -26.82
CA ARG A 74 4.40 -27.37 -26.75
C ARG A 74 5.23 -28.59 -26.31
N MET A 75 6.49 -28.39 -25.90
CA MET A 75 7.39 -29.44 -25.40
C MET A 75 7.90 -29.23 -23.97
N VAL A 76 7.20 -28.44 -23.15
CA VAL A 76 7.47 -28.32 -21.70
C VAL A 76 6.23 -28.67 -20.85
N VAL A 77 5.15 -29.14 -21.48
CA VAL A 77 3.95 -29.66 -20.80
C VAL A 77 3.76 -31.13 -21.20
N ALA A 78 4.75 -31.95 -20.87
CA ALA A 78 4.68 -33.40 -21.02
C ALA A 78 5.73 -34.10 -20.13
N ASP A 79 5.86 -33.71 -18.85
CA ASP A 79 6.63 -34.55 -17.91
C ASP A 79 6.28 -34.37 -16.42
N HIS A 80 5.06 -33.94 -16.09
CA HIS A 80 4.58 -33.81 -14.70
C HIS A 80 3.22 -34.45 -14.44
N HIS A 81 2.84 -35.43 -15.26
CA HIS A 81 1.65 -36.26 -15.06
C HIS A 81 2.02 -37.76 -15.12
N ALA A 82 2.82 -38.24 -14.15
CA ALA A 82 3.12 -39.66 -14.01
C ALA A 82 3.57 -40.09 -12.60
N TYR A 83 2.99 -39.55 -11.52
CA TYR A 83 3.28 -40.04 -10.16
C TYR A 83 2.08 -40.21 -9.21
N HIS A 84 0.85 -40.21 -9.72
CA HIS A 84 -0.34 -40.49 -8.89
C HIS A 84 -1.31 -41.43 -9.59
N ALA A 85 -1.04 -42.74 -9.51
CA ALA A 85 -2.02 -43.83 -9.53
C ALA A 85 -1.27 -45.17 -9.31
N HIS A 86 -1.93 -46.15 -8.67
CA HIS A 86 -1.37 -47.36 -8.03
C HIS A 86 -0.78 -47.04 -6.65
N VAL A 87 -1.41 -47.39 -5.53
CA VAL A 87 -1.97 -48.68 -5.14
C VAL A 87 -3.09 -48.38 -4.13
N TYR A 88 -4.21 -49.11 -4.15
CA TYR A 88 -4.92 -49.65 -2.98
C TYR A 88 -6.26 -50.27 -3.43
N HIS A 89 -6.26 -51.59 -3.60
CA HIS A 89 -7.41 -52.44 -3.32
C HIS A 89 -6.91 -53.67 -2.54
N GLU A 90 -7.69 -54.05 -1.53
CA GLU A 90 -7.62 -55.28 -0.72
C GLU A 90 -6.47 -55.43 0.29
N THR A 91 -6.77 -55.26 1.58
CA THR A 91 -7.23 -56.37 2.42
C THR A 91 -7.55 -55.87 3.83
N ALA A 92 -8.63 -56.43 4.39
CA ALA A 92 -9.06 -56.20 5.75
C ALA A 92 -8.22 -57.02 6.75
N SER A 93 -8.19 -56.52 7.98
CA SER A 93 -7.95 -57.22 9.25
C SER A 93 -6.56 -57.07 9.92
N ARG A 94 -6.68 -56.76 11.22
CA ARG A 94 -5.77 -56.99 12.35
C ARG A 94 -4.69 -55.96 12.69
N GLU A 95 -5.00 -55.29 13.81
CA GLU A 95 -4.15 -54.99 14.97
C GLU A 95 -2.95 -54.04 14.81
N LYS A 96 -3.04 -52.93 15.55
CA LYS A 96 -2.00 -51.92 15.79
C LYS A 96 -0.76 -52.55 16.42
N PRO A 97 0.41 -51.94 16.16
CA PRO A 97 1.10 -51.31 17.28
C PRO A 97 1.55 -49.88 17.00
N SER A 98 1.50 -49.08 18.05
CA SER A 98 1.96 -47.70 18.14
C SER A 98 3.48 -47.59 17.96
N VAL A 99 3.92 -46.80 17.00
CA VAL A 99 5.30 -46.29 16.94
C VAL A 99 5.21 -44.77 16.93
N ALA A 100 5.56 -44.15 18.06
CA ALA A 100 5.70 -42.71 18.19
C ALA A 100 6.91 -42.26 17.36
N LEU A 101 6.65 -41.65 16.21
CA LEU A 101 7.68 -41.00 15.41
C LEU A 101 7.93 -39.62 16.02
N SER A 102 8.91 -39.53 16.93
CA SER A 102 9.48 -38.25 17.36
C SER A 102 10.19 -37.62 16.16
N LEU A 103 9.49 -36.74 15.45
CA LEU A 103 10.08 -35.90 14.43
C LEU A 103 10.85 -34.78 15.14
N THR A 104 12.11 -35.05 15.50
CA THR A 104 13.01 -33.99 15.96
C THR A 104 13.37 -33.14 14.74
N MET A 105 12.59 -32.06 14.52
CA MET A 105 12.98 -30.98 13.63
C MET A 105 14.31 -30.42 14.14
N ARG A 106 15.41 -30.78 13.47
CA ARG A 106 16.66 -30.01 13.57
C ARG A 106 16.37 -28.63 12.99
N THR A 107 16.16 -27.66 13.86
CA THR A 107 16.26 -26.23 13.56
C THR A 107 17.64 -25.98 12.96
N MET A 108 17.69 -25.74 11.64
CA MET A 108 18.83 -25.09 11.00
C MET A 108 18.86 -23.65 11.51
N GLY A 109 19.52 -23.45 12.64
CA GLY A 109 19.69 -22.17 13.31
C GLY A 109 20.62 -21.26 12.51
N GLY A 110 20.04 -20.51 11.58
CA GLY A 110 20.45 -19.13 11.37
C GLY A 110 19.44 -18.26 12.10
N SER A 111 19.81 -17.67 13.24
CA SER A 111 18.95 -16.67 13.88
C SER A 111 18.75 -15.53 12.87
N VAL A 112 17.50 -15.25 12.49
CA VAL A 112 17.16 -14.05 11.74
C VAL A 112 17.71 -12.85 12.52
N PRO A 113 18.42 -11.89 11.90
CA PRO A 113 18.97 -10.75 12.63
C PRO A 113 17.86 -10.01 13.38
N THR A 114 17.93 -10.01 14.70
CA THR A 114 17.05 -9.19 15.55
C THR A 114 17.34 -7.71 15.26
N MET A 115 16.27 -6.93 15.08
CA MET A 115 16.33 -5.50 14.77
C MET A 115 15.41 -4.74 15.73
N LYS A 116 15.73 -3.48 16.00
CA LYS A 116 14.79 -2.52 16.56
C LYS A 116 14.09 -1.79 15.41
N VAL A 117 12.79 -2.05 15.25
CA VAL A 117 11.98 -1.59 14.13
C VAL A 117 11.02 -0.52 14.62
N LEU A 118 11.08 0.66 14.01
CA LEU A 118 10.02 1.65 14.17
C LEU A 118 8.87 1.35 13.19
N VAL A 119 7.63 1.31 13.67
CA VAL A 119 6.44 1.14 12.84
C VAL A 119 5.61 2.42 12.91
N THR A 120 5.46 3.13 11.80
CA THR A 120 4.50 4.25 11.72
C THR A 120 3.10 3.71 11.42
N GLY A 121 2.05 4.37 11.93
CA GLY A 121 0.68 3.88 11.75
C GLY A 121 0.44 2.54 12.45
N ALA A 122 1.24 2.27 13.49
CA ALA A 122 1.28 1.00 14.23
C ALA A 122 -0.09 0.59 14.80
N ASP A 123 -0.96 1.54 15.10
CA ASP A 123 -2.28 1.32 15.69
C ASP A 123 -3.41 1.11 14.66
N GLY A 124 -3.07 1.13 13.36
CA GLY A 124 -3.99 0.78 12.27
C GLY A 124 -4.06 -0.73 12.00
N MET A 125 -4.96 -1.14 11.11
CA MET A 125 -5.14 -2.56 10.72
C MET A 125 -3.81 -3.23 10.33
N LEU A 126 -3.15 -2.73 9.28
CA LEU A 126 -1.89 -3.31 8.81
C LEU A 126 -0.75 -3.13 9.82
N GLY A 127 -0.63 -1.94 10.42
CA GLY A 127 0.42 -1.63 11.39
C GLY A 127 0.40 -2.55 12.62
N SER A 128 -0.80 -2.87 13.13
CA SER A 128 -0.94 -3.73 14.30
C SER A 128 -0.54 -5.18 14.01
N TYR A 129 -0.90 -5.71 12.84
CA TYR A 129 -0.37 -7.00 12.38
C TYR A 129 1.15 -6.95 12.21
N ILE A 130 1.72 -5.87 11.64
CA ILE A 130 3.18 -5.72 11.51
C ILE A 130 3.86 -5.76 12.88
N CYS A 131 3.34 -5.05 13.88
CA CYS A 131 3.88 -5.09 15.24
C CYS A 131 3.86 -6.50 15.82
N ARG A 132 2.74 -7.23 15.67
CA ARG A 132 2.60 -8.62 16.14
C ARG A 132 3.59 -9.55 15.46
N ILE A 133 3.64 -9.54 14.13
CA ILE A 133 4.54 -10.40 13.36
C ILE A 133 6.01 -10.06 13.64
N ALA A 134 6.37 -8.77 13.77
CA ALA A 134 7.73 -8.37 14.10
C ALA A 134 8.15 -8.88 15.49
N LEU A 135 7.28 -8.79 16.50
CA LEU A 135 7.52 -9.35 17.83
C LEU A 135 7.61 -10.88 17.81
N GLU A 136 6.72 -11.55 17.07
CA GLU A 136 6.76 -13.02 16.88
C GLU A 136 8.08 -13.49 16.24
N GLN A 137 8.66 -12.69 15.35
CA GLN A 137 9.96 -12.94 14.74
C GLN A 137 11.16 -12.51 15.60
N GLY A 138 10.91 -12.01 16.82
CA GLY A 138 11.94 -11.64 17.79
C GLY A 138 12.56 -10.26 17.59
N HIS A 139 11.96 -9.39 16.77
CA HIS A 139 12.37 -7.99 16.66
C HIS A 139 11.84 -7.17 17.85
N ALA A 140 12.58 -6.12 18.23
CA ALA A 140 12.07 -5.10 19.13
C ALA A 140 11.24 -4.09 18.34
N VAL A 141 10.08 -3.69 18.84
CA VAL A 141 9.16 -2.79 18.12
C VAL A 141 9.00 -1.49 18.87
N ARG A 142 9.22 -0.37 18.16
CA ARG A 142 8.80 0.97 18.58
C ARG A 142 7.59 1.40 17.76
N ALA A 143 6.44 1.57 18.39
CA ALA A 143 5.21 2.01 17.76
C ALA A 143 5.18 3.54 17.69
N PHE A 144 5.21 4.11 16.49
CA PHE A 144 5.06 5.56 16.29
C PHE A 144 3.57 5.91 16.14
N LEU A 145 3.03 6.58 17.17
CA LEU A 145 1.61 6.81 17.37
C LEU A 145 1.26 8.28 17.17
N GLN A 146 0.11 8.54 16.58
CA GLN A 146 -0.41 9.90 16.46
C GLN A 146 -0.88 10.41 17.84
N PRO A 147 -0.64 11.69 18.19
CA PRO A 147 -1.17 12.27 19.42
C PRO A 147 -2.68 12.10 19.53
N ASP A 148 -3.16 11.92 20.76
CA ASP A 148 -4.58 11.87 21.13
C ASP A 148 -5.42 10.81 20.39
N ARG A 149 -4.76 9.80 19.81
CA ARG A 149 -5.39 8.67 19.16
C ARG A 149 -5.07 7.37 19.90
N SER A 150 -6.11 6.65 20.30
CA SER A 150 -5.99 5.28 20.81
C SER A 150 -7.05 4.41 20.14
N THR A 151 -6.62 3.26 19.62
CA THR A 151 -7.49 2.32 18.90
C THR A 151 -7.65 0.98 19.63
N GLY A 152 -6.92 0.77 20.72
CA GLY A 152 -6.86 -0.52 21.44
C GLY A 152 -6.15 -1.65 20.68
N THR A 153 -5.79 -1.47 19.41
CA THR A 153 -5.27 -2.54 18.54
C THR A 153 -3.89 -3.06 18.94
N LEU A 154 -3.19 -2.33 19.82
CA LEU A 154 -1.87 -2.70 20.36
C LEU A 154 -1.92 -3.11 21.85
N GLU A 155 -3.11 -3.19 22.46
CA GLU A 155 -3.23 -3.57 23.86
C GLU A 155 -2.61 -4.95 24.13
N GLY A 156 -1.90 -5.04 25.27
CA GLY A 156 -1.19 -6.24 25.69
C GLY A 156 0.10 -6.56 24.93
N LEU A 157 0.49 -5.76 23.93
CA LEU A 157 1.75 -5.97 23.21
C LEU A 157 2.96 -5.31 23.89
N PRO A 158 4.11 -5.99 23.97
CA PRO A 158 5.36 -5.43 24.50
C PRO A 158 6.04 -4.51 23.48
N VAL A 159 5.38 -3.42 23.09
CA VAL A 159 5.92 -2.39 22.18
C VAL A 159 6.38 -1.16 22.97
N GLU A 160 7.45 -0.51 22.49
CA GLU A 160 7.83 0.83 22.97
C GLU A 160 6.96 1.87 22.26
N SER A 161 6.11 2.59 22.99
CA SER A 161 5.29 3.65 22.41
C SER A 161 6.09 4.95 22.25
N PHE A 162 6.02 5.56 21.06
CA PHE A 162 6.56 6.88 20.79
C PHE A 162 5.51 7.73 20.07
N THR A 163 5.10 8.85 20.66
CA THR A 163 4.03 9.68 20.08
C THR A 163 4.60 10.81 19.22
N GLY A 164 4.05 11.08 18.04
CA GLY A 164 4.49 12.20 17.20
C GLY A 164 3.60 12.43 15.98
N ASP A 165 3.70 13.62 15.39
CA ASP A 165 3.12 13.88 14.08
C ASP A 165 4.08 13.38 12.98
N ILE A 166 3.55 12.69 11.98
CA ILE A 166 4.31 12.22 10.82
C ILE A 166 4.82 13.39 9.95
N LEU A 167 4.24 14.58 10.09
CA LEU A 167 4.66 15.80 9.40
C LEU A 167 5.68 16.62 10.21
N ASP A 168 6.06 16.18 11.40
CA ASP A 168 7.09 16.81 12.23
C ASP A 168 8.43 16.10 12.07
N ASP A 169 9.32 16.69 11.26
CA ASP A 169 10.64 16.13 10.98
C ASP A 169 11.51 15.96 12.23
N GLY A 170 11.35 16.81 13.24
CA GLY A 170 12.08 16.71 14.51
C GLY A 170 11.65 15.46 15.27
N ARG A 171 10.33 15.27 15.40
CA ARG A 171 9.76 14.08 16.05
C ARG A 171 10.06 12.80 15.27
N LEU A 172 10.13 12.84 13.94
CA LEU A 172 10.55 11.69 13.14
C LEU A 172 11.99 11.27 13.47
N ARG A 173 12.94 12.22 13.50
CA ARG A 173 14.34 11.92 13.82
C ARG A 173 14.50 11.38 15.24
N GLU A 174 13.82 11.99 16.21
CA GLU A 174 13.81 11.50 17.60
C GLU A 174 13.25 10.07 17.69
N GLY A 175 12.13 9.81 17.01
CA GLY A 175 11.51 8.49 16.98
C GLY A 175 12.40 7.43 16.34
N LEU A 176 13.13 7.77 15.28
CA LEU A 176 14.04 6.85 14.58
C LEU A 176 15.37 6.62 15.30
N THR A 177 15.75 7.48 16.26
CA THR A 177 17.03 7.38 16.97
C THR A 177 17.15 6.03 17.69
N GLY A 178 18.22 5.30 17.39
CA GLY A 178 18.51 3.97 17.93
C GLY A 178 17.72 2.82 17.31
N CYS A 179 16.95 3.05 16.24
CA CYS A 179 16.30 2.00 15.47
C CYS A 179 17.19 1.56 14.29
N ASP A 180 17.11 0.27 13.93
CA ASP A 180 17.84 -0.30 12.78
C ASP A 180 17.04 -0.14 11.47
N ALA A 181 15.72 -0.10 11.60
CA ALA A 181 14.79 -0.12 10.48
C ALA A 181 13.49 0.64 10.77
N VAL A 182 12.78 1.01 9.70
CA VAL A 182 11.42 1.56 9.77
C VAL A 182 10.49 0.86 8.78
N ILE A 183 9.26 0.56 9.22
CA ILE A 183 8.15 0.16 8.37
C ILE A 183 7.10 1.27 8.40
N HIS A 184 6.87 1.92 7.25
CA HIS A 184 5.97 3.06 7.15
C HIS A 184 4.61 2.68 6.57
N THR A 185 3.57 2.71 7.40
CA THR A 185 2.20 2.36 6.98
C THR A 185 1.23 3.54 6.96
N VAL A 186 1.68 4.73 7.35
CA VAL A 186 0.82 5.92 7.38
C VAL A 186 0.41 6.31 5.96
N ALA A 187 -0.89 6.43 5.74
CA ALA A 187 -1.46 7.01 4.53
C ALA A 187 -2.88 7.50 4.82
N SER A 188 -3.32 8.55 4.14
CA SER A 188 -4.74 8.80 3.94
C SER A 188 -5.22 8.03 2.72
N THR A 189 -6.23 7.19 2.92
CA THR A 189 -6.92 6.44 1.86
C THR A 189 -8.20 7.15 1.38
N ASP A 190 -8.39 8.42 1.76
CA ASP A 190 -9.59 9.16 1.40
C ASP A 190 -9.64 9.43 -0.11
N VAL A 191 -10.76 9.04 -0.71
CA VAL A 191 -11.08 9.25 -2.13
C VAL A 191 -12.08 10.40 -2.33
N TRP A 192 -12.45 11.08 -1.24
CA TRP A 192 -13.33 12.24 -1.25
C TRP A 192 -12.84 13.31 -0.25
N PRO A 193 -12.71 14.59 -0.67
CA PRO A 193 -12.79 15.05 -2.05
C PRO A 193 -11.73 14.37 -2.93
N SER A 194 -11.99 14.20 -4.22
CA SER A 194 -11.05 13.52 -5.13
C SER A 194 -9.66 14.17 -5.17
N ARG A 195 -9.61 15.48 -4.91
CA ARG A 195 -8.39 16.27 -4.76
C ARG A 195 -8.36 16.89 -3.37
N SER A 196 -7.31 16.58 -2.60
CA SER A 196 -7.12 16.98 -1.22
C SER A 196 -5.64 17.22 -0.96
N ALA A 197 -5.29 18.47 -0.66
CA ALA A 197 -3.93 18.83 -0.26
C ALA A 197 -3.48 18.01 0.96
N LEU A 198 -4.38 17.71 1.90
CA LEU A 198 -4.07 16.88 3.06
C LEU A 198 -3.65 15.45 2.67
N VAL A 199 -4.34 14.83 1.70
CA VAL A 199 -3.98 13.50 1.19
C VAL A 199 -2.57 13.54 0.60
N ARG A 200 -2.26 14.55 -0.20
CA ARG A 200 -0.92 14.75 -0.76
C ARG A 200 0.14 14.95 0.33
N ARG A 201 -0.13 15.79 1.35
CA ARG A 201 0.80 16.04 2.46
C ARG A 201 1.12 14.75 3.21
N LEU A 202 0.10 13.96 3.56
CA LEU A 202 0.29 12.71 4.32
C LEU A 202 0.92 11.60 3.50
N ASN A 203 0.60 11.48 2.20
CA ASN A 203 1.06 10.36 1.39
C ASN A 203 2.38 10.63 0.66
N TYR A 204 2.73 11.90 0.41
CA TYR A 204 3.95 12.29 -0.30
C TYR A 204 4.90 13.10 0.59
N ASP A 205 4.46 14.27 1.09
CA ASP A 205 5.38 15.17 1.83
C ASP A 205 5.95 14.47 3.09
N ALA A 206 5.12 13.71 3.81
CA ALA A 206 5.55 12.90 4.95
C ALA A 206 6.59 11.82 4.60
N VAL A 207 6.50 11.25 3.40
CA VAL A 207 7.44 10.22 2.91
C VAL A 207 8.79 10.84 2.60
N VAL A 208 8.80 12.04 2.03
CA VAL A 208 10.02 12.81 1.78
C VAL A 208 10.73 13.13 3.09
N GLY A 209 10.00 13.66 4.08
CA GLY A 209 10.55 13.94 5.42
C GLY A 209 11.07 12.67 6.12
N LEU A 210 10.32 11.58 6.05
CA LEU A 210 10.74 10.30 6.61
C LEU A 210 12.01 9.76 5.95
N ALA A 211 12.13 9.81 4.63
CA ALA A 211 13.33 9.35 3.93
C ALA A 211 14.57 10.19 4.31
N ALA A 212 14.40 11.50 4.52
CA ALA A 212 15.47 12.34 5.03
C ALA A 212 15.88 11.93 6.46
N ALA A 213 14.91 11.64 7.33
CA ALA A 213 15.17 11.18 8.70
C ALA A 213 15.83 9.79 8.74
N VAL A 214 15.41 8.85 7.87
CA VAL A 214 16.04 7.53 7.68
C VAL A 214 17.52 7.68 7.36
N ARG A 215 17.87 8.58 6.43
CA ARG A 215 19.27 8.85 6.07
C ARG A 215 20.05 9.49 7.23
N ALA A 216 19.48 10.50 7.87
CA ALA A 216 20.12 11.21 8.97
C ALA A 216 20.42 10.30 10.17
N CYS A 217 19.53 9.35 10.46
CA CYS A 217 19.70 8.37 11.54
C CYS A 217 20.50 7.12 11.12
N GLY A 218 20.90 7.00 9.85
CA GLY A 218 21.71 5.88 9.36
C GLY A 218 20.98 4.52 9.38
N LEU A 219 19.66 4.52 9.20
CA LEU A 219 18.88 3.28 9.19
C LEU A 219 19.31 2.36 8.05
N THR A 220 19.37 1.06 8.32
CA THR A 220 19.81 0.05 7.34
C THR A 220 18.69 -0.45 6.44
N ARG A 221 17.43 -0.23 6.84
CA ARG A 221 16.23 -0.69 6.12
C ARG A 221 15.06 0.28 6.24
N PHE A 222 14.41 0.55 5.12
CA PHE A 222 13.16 1.30 5.07
C PHE A 222 12.13 0.53 4.25
N VAL A 223 11.10 -0.02 4.90
CA VAL A 223 9.96 -0.63 4.19
C VAL A 223 8.84 0.40 4.04
N HIS A 224 8.52 0.79 2.82
CA HIS A 224 7.40 1.67 2.51
C HIS A 224 6.18 0.85 2.08
N ILE A 225 5.02 1.10 2.69
CA ILE A 225 3.75 0.51 2.23
C ILE A 225 3.12 1.43 1.18
N GLY A 226 3.23 1.06 -0.09
CA GLY A 226 2.58 1.68 -1.24
C GLY A 226 1.15 1.18 -1.49
N THR A 227 0.78 0.96 -2.75
CA THR A 227 -0.52 0.42 -3.16
C THR A 227 -0.42 -0.29 -4.51
N ALA A 228 -1.16 -1.38 -4.72
CA ALA A 228 -1.22 -2.07 -6.01
C ALA A 228 -1.68 -1.14 -7.16
N ASN A 229 -2.46 -0.10 -6.85
CA ASN A 229 -2.90 0.90 -7.82
C ASN A 229 -1.76 1.75 -8.41
N SER A 230 -0.54 1.67 -7.85
CA SER A 230 0.66 2.25 -8.44
C SER A 230 1.14 1.49 -9.69
N PHE A 231 0.51 0.36 -10.03
CA PHE A 231 0.76 -0.44 -11.21
C PHE A 231 -0.50 -0.60 -12.05
N GLY A 232 -0.31 -0.80 -13.35
CA GLY A 232 -1.41 -1.11 -14.26
C GLY A 232 -2.09 -2.43 -13.88
N PRO A 233 -3.42 -2.46 -13.73
CA PRO A 233 -4.13 -3.71 -13.49
C PRO A 233 -4.18 -4.58 -14.75
N GLY A 234 -4.37 -5.88 -14.56
CA GLY A 234 -4.58 -6.85 -15.63
C GLY A 234 -5.98 -7.46 -15.63
N SER A 235 -6.17 -8.50 -16.44
CA SER A 235 -7.36 -9.34 -16.40
C SER A 235 -7.20 -10.48 -15.37
N ILE A 236 -8.26 -11.26 -15.15
CA ILE A 236 -8.17 -12.43 -14.25
C ILE A 236 -7.17 -13.48 -14.78
N ASP A 237 -7.12 -13.66 -16.11
CA ASP A 237 -6.24 -14.64 -16.78
C ASP A 237 -4.81 -14.11 -16.97
N ALA A 238 -4.64 -12.79 -16.98
CA ALA A 238 -3.36 -12.10 -17.14
C ALA A 238 -3.30 -10.90 -16.18
N PRO A 239 -3.14 -11.14 -14.87
CA PRO A 239 -3.16 -10.10 -13.85
C PRO A 239 -1.94 -9.17 -13.98
N GLY A 240 -2.10 -7.94 -13.51
CA GLY A 240 -1.04 -6.93 -13.51
C GLY A 240 0.14 -7.35 -12.63
N THR A 241 1.34 -6.91 -13.01
CA THR A 241 2.60 -7.20 -12.32
C THR A 241 3.33 -5.90 -11.99
N GLU A 242 4.45 -5.98 -11.27
CA GLU A 242 5.29 -4.82 -10.96
C GLU A 242 5.91 -4.18 -12.22
N ASP A 243 5.86 -4.86 -13.36
CA ASP A 243 6.34 -4.36 -14.65
C ASP A 243 5.21 -3.70 -15.47
N SER A 244 3.98 -3.71 -14.94
CA SER A 244 2.81 -3.13 -15.60
C SER A 244 2.77 -1.61 -15.43
N PRO A 245 2.64 -0.82 -16.52
CA PRO A 245 2.73 0.63 -16.46
C PRO A 245 1.59 1.24 -15.64
N TYR A 246 1.88 2.30 -14.86
CA TYR A 246 0.86 3.03 -14.12
C TYR A 246 -0.19 3.64 -15.06
N THR A 247 -1.47 3.34 -14.83
CA THR A 247 -2.58 3.83 -15.65
C THR A 247 -3.64 4.59 -14.85
N ASP A 248 -3.55 4.59 -13.51
CA ASP A 248 -4.63 5.03 -12.62
C ASP A 248 -4.76 6.55 -12.51
N GLY A 249 -3.78 7.31 -13.02
CA GLY A 249 -3.89 8.76 -13.21
C GLY A 249 -5.09 9.20 -14.07
N ARG A 250 -5.74 8.27 -14.79
CA ARG A 250 -7.00 8.49 -15.51
C ARG A 250 -8.22 8.72 -14.60
N PHE A 251 -8.18 8.26 -13.35
CA PHE A 251 -9.29 8.39 -12.40
C PHE A 251 -9.29 9.74 -11.68
N GLY A 252 -8.13 10.37 -11.56
CA GLY A 252 -7.96 11.68 -10.94
C GLY A 252 -8.22 11.67 -9.43
N LEU A 253 -7.70 10.65 -8.75
CA LEU A 253 -7.82 10.46 -7.31
C LEU A 253 -6.47 10.74 -6.64
N ASP A 254 -6.43 11.74 -5.75
CA ASP A 254 -5.19 12.12 -5.06
C ASP A 254 -4.58 10.98 -4.25
N TYR A 255 -5.40 10.07 -3.70
CA TYR A 255 -4.86 8.88 -3.03
C TYR A 255 -3.94 8.07 -3.96
N GLN A 256 -4.40 7.73 -5.17
CA GLN A 256 -3.63 6.91 -6.12
C GLN A 256 -2.42 7.70 -6.65
N ASP A 257 -2.65 8.95 -7.07
CA ASP A 257 -1.61 9.80 -7.65
C ASP A 257 -0.49 10.10 -6.63
N SER A 258 -0.84 10.39 -5.37
CA SER A 258 0.17 10.67 -4.32
C SER A 258 0.96 9.44 -3.91
N LYS A 259 0.34 8.25 -3.84
CA LYS A 259 1.04 7.01 -3.51
C LYS A 259 1.99 6.59 -4.64
N PHE A 260 1.58 6.74 -5.90
CA PHE A 260 2.46 6.53 -7.04
C PHE A 260 3.64 7.52 -7.03
N ALA A 261 3.38 8.83 -6.86
CA ALA A 261 4.44 9.84 -6.81
C ALA A 261 5.45 9.58 -5.68
N ALA A 262 4.99 9.16 -4.50
CA ALA A 262 5.87 8.84 -3.38
C ALA A 262 6.73 7.60 -3.67
N GLN A 263 6.15 6.57 -4.29
CA GLN A 263 6.90 5.38 -4.71
C GLN A 263 8.00 5.75 -5.70
N GLU A 264 7.67 6.46 -6.78
CA GLU A 264 8.65 6.84 -7.81
C GLU A 264 9.78 7.69 -7.22
N TRP A 265 9.43 8.64 -6.35
CA TRP A 265 10.43 9.46 -5.66
C TRP A 265 11.36 8.61 -4.78
N LEU A 266 10.82 7.66 -4.00
CA LEU A 266 11.64 6.75 -3.18
C LEU A 266 12.57 5.88 -4.02
N LEU A 267 12.09 5.37 -5.15
CA LEU A 267 12.90 4.58 -6.08
C LEU A 267 14.00 5.42 -6.74
N GLU A 268 13.74 6.70 -7.02
CA GLU A 268 14.77 7.64 -7.46
C GLU A 268 15.81 7.86 -6.35
N GLN A 269 15.38 8.09 -5.12
CA GLN A 269 16.30 8.25 -3.98
C GLN A 269 17.13 7.00 -3.70
N HIS A 270 16.62 5.81 -4.00
CA HIS A 270 17.42 4.60 -3.99
C HIS A 270 18.52 4.65 -5.06
N ARG A 271 18.15 4.98 -6.31
CA ARG A 271 19.06 5.01 -7.46
C ARG A 271 20.17 6.07 -7.32
N GLU A 272 19.81 7.26 -6.87
CA GLU A 272 20.74 8.39 -6.76
C GLU A 272 21.53 8.41 -5.45
N ASN A 273 20.87 8.08 -4.34
CA ASN A 273 21.41 8.32 -2.99
C ASN A 273 21.56 7.04 -2.15
N GLY A 274 21.28 5.87 -2.72
CA GLY A 274 21.43 4.58 -2.03
C GLY A 274 20.45 4.37 -0.88
N LEU A 275 19.30 5.08 -0.86
CA LEU A 275 18.28 4.91 0.18
C LEU A 275 17.89 3.43 0.28
N PRO A 276 17.96 2.76 1.45
CA PRO A 276 17.75 1.31 1.57
C PRO A 276 16.26 0.95 1.62
N VAL A 277 15.49 1.46 0.65
CA VAL A 277 14.03 1.36 0.61
C VAL A 277 13.57 0.08 -0.09
N VAL A 278 12.57 -0.59 0.47
CA VAL A 278 11.82 -1.68 -0.15
C VAL A 278 10.35 -1.28 -0.16
N VAL A 279 9.65 -1.47 -1.28
CA VAL A 279 8.25 -1.06 -1.39
C VAL A 279 7.33 -2.27 -1.44
N ILE A 280 6.42 -2.38 -0.48
CA ILE A 280 5.33 -3.35 -0.48
C ILE A 280 4.08 -2.64 -0.98
N ASN A 281 3.38 -3.21 -1.95
CA ASN A 281 2.23 -2.62 -2.60
C ASN A 281 0.98 -3.50 -2.39
N PRO A 282 0.27 -3.32 -1.27
CA PRO A 282 -0.89 -4.15 -0.96
C PRO A 282 -2.04 -3.90 -1.94
N SER A 283 -2.82 -4.94 -2.22
CA SER A 283 -4.13 -4.81 -2.85
C SER A 283 -5.22 -4.50 -1.82
N PHE A 284 -6.48 -4.85 -2.09
CA PHE A 284 -7.60 -4.51 -1.19
C PHE A 284 -7.60 -5.43 0.03
N MET A 285 -7.17 -4.90 1.19
CA MET A 285 -6.95 -5.72 2.38
C MET A 285 -8.21 -5.94 3.23
N PHE A 286 -8.37 -7.14 3.76
CA PHE A 286 -9.29 -7.46 4.87
C PHE A 286 -8.53 -8.10 6.04
N GLY A 287 -9.07 -7.96 7.25
CA GLY A 287 -8.54 -8.59 8.46
C GLY A 287 -9.12 -7.95 9.71
N ALA A 288 -8.72 -8.47 10.87
CA ALA A 288 -9.03 -7.87 12.17
C ALA A 288 -8.33 -6.51 12.34
N TYR A 289 -8.66 -5.81 13.43
CA TYR A 289 -8.04 -4.53 13.83
C TYR A 289 -8.35 -3.33 12.91
N ASP A 290 -9.40 -3.40 12.10
CA ASP A 290 -9.88 -2.27 11.28
C ASP A 290 -10.67 -1.24 12.10
N SER A 291 -10.00 -0.66 13.11
CA SER A 291 -10.55 0.27 14.12
C SER A 291 -11.18 1.55 13.58
N LYS A 292 -10.78 1.96 12.39
CA LYS A 292 -11.44 3.01 11.63
C LYS A 292 -11.78 2.41 10.26
N PRO A 293 -12.94 1.75 10.13
CA PRO A 293 -13.18 0.88 8.98
C PRO A 293 -12.95 1.61 7.68
N GLY A 294 -11.94 1.15 6.93
CA GLY A 294 -11.58 1.64 5.61
C GLY A 294 -12.14 0.71 4.55
N SER A 295 -11.39 -0.35 4.24
CA SER A 295 -11.86 -1.45 3.39
C SER A 295 -12.99 -2.25 4.05
N GLY A 296 -12.97 -2.40 5.39
CA GLY A 296 -14.02 -3.07 6.15
C GLY A 296 -15.41 -2.45 6.03
N GLN A 297 -15.53 -1.20 5.57
CA GLN A 297 -16.83 -0.60 5.20
C GLN A 297 -17.58 -1.42 4.15
N MET A 298 -16.86 -2.11 3.25
CA MET A 298 -17.46 -3.02 2.29
C MET A 298 -18.14 -4.20 2.98
N ILE A 299 -17.47 -4.81 3.96
CA ILE A 299 -18.01 -5.90 4.77
C ILE A 299 -19.23 -5.41 5.55
N LEU A 300 -19.09 -4.31 6.29
CA LEU A 300 -20.18 -3.74 7.09
C LEU A 300 -21.40 -3.41 6.23
N ALA A 301 -21.22 -2.82 5.05
CA ALA A 301 -22.32 -2.48 4.15
C ALA A 301 -23.05 -3.73 3.59
N ILE A 302 -22.37 -4.86 3.43
CA ILE A 302 -23.00 -6.13 3.03
C ILE A 302 -23.74 -6.76 4.20
N CYS A 303 -23.10 -6.85 5.38
CA CYS A 303 -23.74 -7.36 6.60
C CYS A 303 -25.02 -6.59 6.96
N GLN A 304 -25.02 -5.27 6.75
CA GLN A 304 -26.15 -4.39 7.05
C GLN A 304 -27.18 -4.29 5.90
N GLY A 305 -27.02 -5.05 4.81
CA GLY A 305 -27.96 -5.03 3.68
C GLY A 305 -28.01 -3.71 2.89
N ARG A 306 -26.98 -2.87 2.99
CA ARG A 306 -26.90 -1.55 2.32
C ARG A 306 -26.38 -1.62 0.88
N THR A 307 -26.13 -2.83 0.37
CA THR A 307 -25.57 -3.10 -0.96
C THR A 307 -26.54 -3.98 -1.76
N PRO A 308 -27.50 -3.40 -2.50
CA PRO A 308 -28.52 -4.19 -3.21
C PRO A 308 -27.99 -4.90 -4.46
N GLY A 309 -26.83 -4.47 -5.00
CA GLY A 309 -26.25 -5.01 -6.22
C GLY A 309 -24.73 -4.88 -6.28
N TYR A 310 -24.13 -5.43 -7.34
CA TYR A 310 -22.70 -5.44 -7.57
C TYR A 310 -22.35 -4.90 -8.97
N PRO A 311 -21.25 -4.14 -9.11
CA PRO A 311 -20.77 -3.68 -10.40
C PRO A 311 -20.01 -4.80 -11.16
N ARG A 312 -19.73 -4.57 -12.45
CA ARG A 312 -19.07 -5.56 -13.33
C ARG A 312 -17.63 -5.91 -12.92
N GLY A 313 -16.88 -4.97 -12.36
CA GLY A 313 -15.44 -5.11 -12.16
C GLY A 313 -15.05 -6.14 -11.09
N GLY A 314 -13.81 -6.05 -10.65
CA GLY A 314 -13.30 -6.88 -9.56
C GLY A 314 -11.96 -6.39 -9.04
N LYS A 315 -11.46 -7.08 -8.03
CA LYS A 315 -10.26 -6.68 -7.28
C LYS A 315 -9.42 -7.89 -6.90
N SER A 316 -8.14 -7.64 -6.67
CA SER A 316 -7.30 -8.48 -5.81
C SER A 316 -7.62 -8.17 -4.33
N TYR A 317 -7.91 -9.22 -3.56
CA TYR A 317 -8.20 -9.16 -2.13
C TYR A 317 -7.10 -9.86 -1.34
N ALA A 318 -6.51 -9.17 -0.37
CA ALA A 318 -5.42 -9.71 0.44
C ALA A 318 -5.82 -9.81 1.91
N HIS A 319 -5.30 -10.81 2.62
CA HIS A 319 -5.34 -10.78 4.08
C HIS A 319 -4.30 -9.80 4.60
N ALA A 320 -4.70 -8.85 5.44
CA ALA A 320 -3.81 -7.87 6.06
C ALA A 320 -2.65 -8.53 6.84
N ARG A 321 -2.87 -9.70 7.44
CA ARG A 321 -1.83 -10.49 8.11
C ARG A 321 -0.74 -10.97 7.14
N ASP A 322 -1.12 -11.44 5.96
CA ASP A 322 -0.15 -11.91 4.96
C ASP A 322 0.71 -10.77 4.42
N VAL A 323 0.08 -9.61 4.18
CA VAL A 323 0.78 -8.38 3.81
C VAL A 323 1.75 -7.96 4.91
N ALA A 324 1.36 -8.07 6.18
CA ALA A 324 2.25 -7.81 7.32
C ALA A 324 3.44 -8.77 7.36
N VAL A 325 3.22 -10.07 7.11
CA VAL A 325 4.31 -11.06 6.99
C VAL A 325 5.28 -10.66 5.89
N ALA A 326 4.79 -10.28 4.71
CA ALA A 326 5.64 -9.81 3.62
C ALA A 326 6.44 -8.55 4.01
N ALA A 327 5.80 -7.58 4.69
CA ALA A 327 6.43 -6.35 5.12
C ALA A 327 7.52 -6.56 6.18
N VAL A 328 7.30 -7.44 7.16
CA VAL A 328 8.32 -7.78 8.17
C VAL A 328 9.44 -8.60 7.54
N ASN A 329 9.12 -9.58 6.69
CA ASN A 329 10.12 -10.36 5.98
C ASN A 329 10.98 -9.50 5.05
N ALA A 330 10.45 -8.39 4.51
CA ALA A 330 11.20 -7.45 3.70
C ALA A 330 12.37 -6.77 4.42
N LEU A 331 12.35 -6.72 5.77
CA LEU A 331 13.48 -6.23 6.57
C LEU A 331 14.77 -7.02 6.30
N THR A 332 14.65 -8.34 6.14
CA THR A 332 15.80 -9.24 6.02
C THR A 332 15.93 -9.87 4.64
N ARG A 333 14.82 -10.07 3.93
CA ARG A 333 14.75 -10.75 2.62
C ARG A 333 14.48 -9.80 1.45
N GLY A 334 14.00 -8.59 1.72
CA GLY A 334 13.66 -7.62 0.67
C GLY A 334 14.90 -7.09 -0.03
N THR A 335 14.83 -6.93 -1.34
CA THR A 335 15.89 -6.28 -2.12
C THR A 335 15.64 -4.76 -2.14
N PRO A 336 16.58 -3.92 -1.64
CA PRO A 336 16.46 -2.48 -1.76
C PRO A 336 16.25 -2.03 -3.21
N GLY A 337 15.42 -1.01 -3.42
CA GLY A 337 15.04 -0.51 -4.74
C GLY A 337 13.96 -1.34 -5.45
N ARG A 338 13.44 -2.42 -4.85
CA ARG A 338 12.39 -3.24 -5.46
C ARG A 338 11.00 -2.96 -4.90
N CYS A 339 10.03 -3.17 -5.77
CA CYS A 339 8.60 -3.22 -5.46
C CYS A 339 8.09 -4.67 -5.44
N TYR A 340 7.14 -4.92 -4.55
CA TYR A 340 6.45 -6.19 -4.37
C TYR A 340 4.94 -5.97 -4.30
N LEU A 341 4.19 -6.49 -5.27
CA LEU A 341 2.73 -6.54 -5.20
C LEU A 341 2.30 -7.56 -4.13
N ALA A 342 1.51 -7.10 -3.16
CA ALA A 342 1.05 -7.89 -2.03
C ALA A 342 -0.48 -8.04 -2.05
N GLY A 343 -0.94 -8.81 -3.04
CA GLY A 343 -2.32 -9.28 -3.17
C GLY A 343 -2.54 -10.71 -2.67
N GLY A 344 -3.81 -11.12 -2.67
CA GLY A 344 -4.24 -12.52 -2.50
C GLY A 344 -5.12 -12.94 -3.67
N GLU A 345 -6.37 -13.29 -3.41
CA GLU A 345 -7.31 -13.80 -4.41
C GLU A 345 -7.84 -12.69 -5.35
N ASN A 346 -7.79 -12.94 -6.67
CA ASN A 346 -8.43 -12.09 -7.67
C ASN A 346 -9.89 -12.53 -7.86
N LEU A 347 -10.84 -11.70 -7.42
CA LEU A 347 -12.26 -12.01 -7.45
C LEU A 347 -13.08 -10.88 -8.08
N SER A 348 -14.12 -11.25 -8.83
CA SER A 348 -15.14 -10.31 -9.25
C SER A 348 -15.88 -9.76 -8.02
N TYR A 349 -16.49 -8.57 -8.14
CA TYR A 349 -17.33 -8.06 -7.05
C TYR A 349 -18.47 -8.99 -6.68
N ARG A 350 -19.03 -9.72 -7.66
CA ARG A 350 -20.08 -10.73 -7.43
C ARG A 350 -19.59 -11.83 -6.49
N ASP A 351 -18.42 -12.39 -6.79
CA ASP A 351 -17.90 -13.54 -6.04
C ASP A 351 -17.39 -13.10 -4.66
N ALA A 352 -16.70 -11.96 -4.59
CA ALA A 352 -16.27 -11.35 -3.33
C ALA A 352 -17.44 -11.03 -2.40
N PHE A 353 -18.52 -10.43 -2.92
CA PHE A 353 -19.71 -10.14 -2.12
C PHE A 353 -20.44 -11.40 -1.68
N SER A 354 -20.41 -12.46 -2.50
CA SER A 354 -20.98 -13.76 -2.15
C SER A 354 -20.21 -14.40 -1.00
N VAL A 355 -18.88 -14.37 -1.02
CA VAL A 355 -18.02 -14.84 0.08
C VAL A 355 -18.33 -14.06 1.36
N ILE A 356 -18.41 -12.73 1.29
CA ILE A 356 -18.72 -11.90 2.47
C ILE A 356 -20.09 -12.25 3.05
N ALA A 357 -21.12 -12.35 2.21
CA ALA A 357 -22.46 -12.66 2.66
C ALA A 357 -22.57 -14.06 3.28
N GLU A 358 -21.86 -15.04 2.71
CA GLU A 358 -21.82 -16.41 3.22
C GLU A 358 -21.18 -16.47 4.61
N VAL A 359 -20.01 -15.84 4.80
CA VAL A 359 -19.32 -15.80 6.11
C VAL A 359 -20.15 -15.03 7.14
N ALA A 360 -20.83 -13.95 6.73
CA ALA A 360 -21.68 -13.16 7.61
C ALA A 360 -23.05 -13.81 7.91
N GLY A 361 -23.43 -14.88 7.22
CA GLY A 361 -24.76 -15.50 7.35
C GLY A 361 -25.91 -14.64 6.81
N VAL A 362 -25.64 -13.73 5.85
CA VAL A 362 -26.65 -12.84 5.26
C VAL A 362 -26.93 -13.17 3.79
N LYS A 363 -27.97 -12.57 3.21
CA LYS A 363 -28.28 -12.76 1.78
C LYS A 363 -27.28 -11.98 0.91
N PRO A 364 -26.67 -12.61 -0.12
CA PRO A 364 -25.74 -11.91 -1.00
C PRO A 364 -26.46 -10.88 -1.87
N PRO A 365 -25.81 -9.76 -2.22
CA PRO A 365 -26.29 -8.85 -3.26
C PRO A 365 -26.48 -9.60 -4.58
N ARG A 366 -27.69 -9.55 -5.17
CA ARG A 366 -28.02 -10.34 -6.38
C ARG A 366 -28.18 -9.52 -7.65
N LEU A 367 -28.29 -8.20 -7.55
CA LEU A 367 -28.56 -7.35 -8.71
C LEU A 367 -27.25 -7.02 -9.45
N PRO A 368 -26.98 -7.57 -10.65
CA PRO A 368 -25.89 -7.08 -11.48
C PRO A 368 -26.21 -5.65 -11.92
N LEU A 369 -25.28 -4.73 -11.70
CA LEU A 369 -25.41 -3.32 -12.09
C LEU A 369 -24.70 -3.09 -13.43
N PRO A 370 -25.45 -2.83 -14.54
CA PRO A 370 -24.86 -2.49 -15.82
C PRO A 370 -23.92 -1.29 -15.71
N SER A 371 -22.79 -1.31 -16.41
CA SER A 371 -21.77 -0.25 -16.34
C SER A 371 -22.35 1.14 -16.60
N VAL A 372 -23.30 1.26 -17.53
CA VAL A 372 -23.97 2.53 -17.84
C VAL A 372 -24.72 3.09 -16.63
N LEU A 373 -25.46 2.25 -15.90
CA LEU A 373 -26.19 2.67 -14.70
C LEU A 373 -25.23 3.04 -13.55
N THR A 374 -24.15 2.27 -13.38
CA THR A 374 -23.11 2.57 -12.38
C THR A 374 -22.45 3.92 -12.65
N ILE A 375 -22.12 4.21 -13.92
CA ILE A 375 -21.55 5.50 -14.33
C ILE A 375 -22.56 6.63 -14.15
N ALA A 376 -23.83 6.43 -14.55
CA ALA A 376 -24.88 7.43 -14.39
C ALA A 376 -25.09 7.79 -12.90
N ALA A 377 -25.11 6.79 -12.02
CA ALA A 377 -25.20 6.99 -10.57
C ALA A 377 -23.99 7.77 -10.03
N GLY A 378 -22.76 7.45 -10.51
CA GLY A 378 -21.56 8.21 -10.17
C GLY A 378 -21.59 9.66 -10.63
N CYS A 379 -22.08 9.94 -11.85
CA CYS A 379 -22.29 11.30 -12.35
C CYS A 379 -23.27 12.09 -11.47
N ALA A 380 -24.44 11.49 -11.17
CA ALA A 380 -25.44 12.11 -10.32
C ALA A 380 -24.90 12.37 -8.91
N GLY A 381 -24.20 11.39 -8.31
CA GLY A 381 -23.57 11.54 -7.00
C GLY A 381 -22.51 12.65 -6.97
N SER A 382 -21.67 12.74 -8.00
CA SER A 382 -20.70 13.83 -8.15
C SER A 382 -21.35 15.21 -8.32
N LEU A 383 -22.45 15.30 -9.07
CA LEU A 383 -23.20 16.56 -9.22
C LEU A 383 -23.82 17.01 -7.90
N VAL A 384 -24.50 16.10 -7.20
CA VAL A 384 -25.09 16.36 -5.87
C VAL A 384 -23.99 16.79 -4.89
N ALA A 385 -22.83 16.14 -4.92
CA ALA A 385 -21.72 16.47 -4.04
C ALA A 385 -21.06 17.81 -4.38
N ALA A 386 -21.02 18.20 -5.66
CA ALA A 386 -20.51 19.51 -6.08
C ALA A 386 -21.39 20.66 -5.52
N VAL A 387 -22.70 20.45 -5.45
CA VAL A 387 -23.66 21.42 -4.91
C VAL A 387 -23.69 21.39 -3.38
N THR A 388 -23.81 20.21 -2.78
CA THR A 388 -24.01 20.05 -1.32
C THR A 388 -22.72 20.06 -0.51
N ARG A 389 -21.56 19.88 -1.16
CA ARG A 389 -20.24 19.65 -0.53
C ARG A 389 -20.19 18.45 0.43
N ARG A 390 -21.20 17.58 0.41
CA ARG A 390 -21.26 16.36 1.23
C ARG A 390 -20.60 15.18 0.51
N ARG A 391 -20.07 14.22 1.28
CA ARG A 391 -19.48 12.99 0.74
C ARG A 391 -20.54 12.16 0.01
N PRO A 392 -20.39 11.89 -1.30
CA PRO A 392 -21.33 11.05 -2.03
C PRO A 392 -21.14 9.58 -1.66
N ALA A 393 -22.22 8.79 -1.74
CA ALA A 393 -22.14 7.33 -1.62
C ALA A 393 -21.34 6.72 -2.78
N LEU A 394 -21.50 7.27 -3.99
CA LEU A 394 -20.75 6.89 -5.18
C LEU A 394 -20.42 8.15 -6.01
N SER A 395 -19.13 8.42 -6.23
CA SER A 395 -18.66 9.48 -7.12
C SER A 395 -18.33 8.92 -8.51
N LEU A 396 -18.25 9.77 -9.53
CA LEU A 396 -17.87 9.35 -10.88
C LEU A 396 -16.49 8.63 -10.94
N PRO A 397 -15.42 9.13 -10.29
CA PRO A 397 -14.16 8.39 -10.21
C PRO A 397 -14.30 7.00 -9.59
N MET A 398 -15.08 6.88 -8.51
CA MET A 398 -15.36 5.59 -7.86
C MET A 398 -16.19 4.67 -8.74
N ALA A 399 -17.17 5.20 -9.48
CA ALA A 399 -17.96 4.43 -10.43
C ALA A 399 -17.11 3.87 -11.57
N ARG A 400 -16.17 4.67 -12.10
CA ARG A 400 -15.21 4.22 -13.13
C ARG A 400 -14.29 3.11 -12.59
N LEU A 401 -13.80 3.27 -11.36
CA LEU A 401 -12.99 2.24 -10.72
C LEU A 401 -13.80 0.95 -10.47
N ALA A 402 -15.06 1.07 -10.01
CA ALA A 402 -15.92 -0.07 -9.71
C ALA A 402 -16.28 -0.94 -10.93
N ILE A 403 -16.23 -0.39 -12.15
CA ILE A 403 -16.45 -1.16 -13.39
C ILE A 403 -15.15 -1.63 -14.05
N THR A 404 -14.00 -1.30 -13.44
CA THR A 404 -12.67 -1.71 -13.89
C THR A 404 -12.27 -3.01 -13.19
N ASP A 405 -11.58 -3.86 -13.93
CA ASP A 405 -10.96 -5.07 -13.40
C ASP A 405 -9.59 -4.69 -12.82
N CYS A 406 -9.42 -4.81 -11.51
CA CYS A 406 -8.21 -4.44 -10.77
C CYS A 406 -7.51 -5.69 -10.21
N TYR A 407 -7.01 -6.53 -11.11
CA TYR A 407 -6.36 -7.80 -10.76
C TYR A 407 -4.84 -7.71 -10.84
N TYR A 408 -4.17 -8.36 -9.88
CA TYR A 408 -2.72 -8.30 -9.69
C TYR A 408 -2.15 -9.67 -9.32
N SER A 409 -0.89 -9.90 -9.68
CA SER A 409 -0.11 -11.08 -9.30
C SER A 409 0.83 -10.74 -8.14
N SER A 410 0.84 -11.59 -7.12
CA SER A 410 1.76 -11.48 -5.97
C SER A 410 2.95 -12.44 -6.08
N ALA A 411 3.21 -13.00 -7.26
CA ALA A 411 4.22 -14.06 -7.45
C ALA A 411 5.57 -13.69 -6.82
N ARG A 412 6.02 -12.45 -7.01
CA ARG A 412 7.28 -11.94 -6.45
C ARG A 412 7.27 -11.88 -4.92
N ALA A 413 6.20 -11.39 -4.30
CA ALA A 413 6.07 -11.33 -2.85
C ALA A 413 6.01 -12.73 -2.22
N ILE A 414 5.35 -13.68 -2.89
CA ILE A 414 5.28 -15.08 -2.46
C ILE A 414 6.68 -15.70 -2.48
N THR A 415 7.39 -15.61 -3.61
CA THR A 415 8.68 -16.29 -3.78
C THR A 415 9.80 -15.64 -2.97
N GLU A 416 9.91 -14.32 -3.02
CA GLU A 416 11.07 -13.62 -2.44
C GLU A 416 10.85 -13.29 -0.96
N LEU A 417 9.63 -12.91 -0.58
CA LEU A 417 9.29 -12.49 0.79
C LEU A 417 8.57 -13.57 1.60
N GLY A 418 8.20 -14.70 0.99
CA GLY A 418 7.46 -15.75 1.68
C GLY A 418 6.08 -15.29 2.13
N MET A 419 5.45 -14.41 1.36
CA MET A 419 4.09 -13.95 1.62
C MET A 419 3.12 -15.14 1.58
N PRO A 420 2.35 -15.42 2.65
CA PRO A 420 1.30 -16.44 2.61
C PRO A 420 0.17 -16.04 1.64
N GLN A 421 -0.66 -17.00 1.26
CA GLN A 421 -1.83 -16.79 0.40
C GLN A 421 -3.08 -17.31 1.10
N THR A 422 -3.37 -16.72 2.25
CA THR A 422 -4.55 -17.04 3.05
C THR A 422 -5.82 -16.65 2.28
N PRO A 423 -6.82 -17.55 2.15
CA PRO A 423 -8.05 -17.25 1.42
C PRO A 423 -8.79 -16.03 1.95
N MET A 424 -9.45 -15.27 1.06
CA MET A 424 -10.27 -14.10 1.41
C MET A 424 -11.33 -14.45 2.44
N ARG A 425 -11.89 -15.66 2.39
CA ARG A 425 -12.89 -16.15 3.36
C ARG A 425 -12.40 -16.01 4.80
N GLU A 426 -11.15 -16.39 5.08
CA GLU A 426 -10.57 -16.29 6.44
C GLU A 426 -10.33 -14.83 6.82
N ALA A 427 -9.79 -14.02 5.91
CA ALA A 427 -9.60 -12.59 6.14
C ALA A 427 -10.92 -11.84 6.46
N VAL A 428 -12.03 -12.26 5.82
CA VAL A 428 -13.37 -11.75 6.08
C VAL A 428 -13.89 -12.24 7.44
N ALA A 429 -13.66 -13.51 7.79
CA ALA A 429 -14.05 -14.07 9.08
C ALA A 429 -13.37 -13.32 10.24
N ASP A 430 -12.07 -13.10 10.15
CA ASP A 430 -11.29 -12.31 11.11
C ASP A 430 -11.84 -10.88 11.25
N ALA A 431 -12.15 -10.23 10.12
CA ALA A 431 -12.73 -8.89 10.13
C ALA A 431 -14.11 -8.86 10.81
N ILE A 432 -15.00 -9.80 10.49
CA ILE A 432 -16.35 -9.89 11.07
C ILE A 432 -16.27 -10.18 12.57
N ALA A 433 -15.42 -11.11 12.99
CA ALA A 433 -15.21 -11.43 14.40
C ALA A 433 -14.76 -10.18 15.17
N TRP A 434 -13.78 -9.45 14.64
CA TRP A 434 -13.30 -8.20 15.23
C TRP A 434 -14.41 -7.13 15.30
N PHE A 435 -15.19 -6.95 14.22
CA PHE A 435 -16.30 -6.01 14.19
C PHE A 435 -17.40 -6.33 15.20
N ARG A 436 -17.70 -7.60 15.44
CA ARG A 436 -18.68 -8.03 16.46
C ARG A 436 -18.16 -7.75 17.87
N GLU A 437 -16.91 -8.13 18.15
CA GLU A 437 -16.28 -7.89 19.46
C GLU A 437 -16.24 -6.40 19.84
N HIS A 438 -16.07 -5.52 18.85
CA HIS A 438 -15.96 -4.07 19.05
C HIS A 438 -17.25 -3.30 18.75
N GLY A 439 -18.40 -3.99 18.61
CA GLY A 439 -19.72 -3.36 18.52
C GLY A 439 -20.07 -2.67 17.20
N TYR A 440 -19.35 -2.95 16.11
CA TYR A 440 -19.69 -2.48 14.76
C TYR A 440 -20.80 -3.32 14.10
N LEU A 441 -20.93 -4.57 14.53
CA LEU A 441 -21.98 -5.51 14.14
C LEU A 441 -22.64 -6.10 15.39
N GLU A 442 -23.90 -6.47 15.29
CA GLU A 442 -24.59 -7.19 16.36
C GLU A 442 -23.94 -8.57 16.58
N ALA A 443 -23.87 -9.02 17.83
CA ALA A 443 -23.42 -10.36 18.17
C ALA A 443 -24.39 -11.40 17.57
N GLU A 444 -23.88 -12.58 17.20
CA GLU A 444 -24.75 -13.68 16.77
C GLU A 444 -25.76 -14.02 17.87
N GLN A 445 -27.04 -14.05 17.52
CA GLN A 445 -28.14 -14.47 18.40
C GLN A 445 -28.17 -15.99 18.55
#